data_AF-A0A1C6CJV5-F1
#
_entry.id   AF-A0A1C6CJV5-F1
#
_cell.length_a   1.000
_cell.length_b   1.000
_cell.length_c   1.000
_cell.angle_alpha   90.00
_cell.angle_beta   90.00
_cell.angle_gamma   90.00
#
_symmetry.space_group_name_H-M   'P 1'
#
loop_
_entity.id
_entity.type
_entity.pdbx_description
1 polymer ?
#
loop_
_entity_poly.entity_id
_entity_poly.type
_entity_poly.pdbx_seq_one_letter_code
_entity_poly.pdbx_strand_id
1 'polypeptide(L)'
;MYDFALAAGLRRAEYKHLRGNDLVVDESGYPCVRVRRGKGGKYQERRIAPEDMSFIKSFFDGFENKVFSGKEMKNKIDLHHLRAVRAQRAYHDYLTRLETVPDYRAQLTEEVRRRCKRWNTKQVEGNYYIRDNNRRLALAHGLPVKYDRLAVMAVSVFHLSHWRCDTTVDNYLLDF
;
A
#
# COMPACT_ATOMS: atom_id res chain seq x y z
N MET A 1 12.73 -9.48 10.02
CA MET A 1 12.54 -8.74 8.74
C MET A 1 11.35 -9.24 7.91
N TYR A 2 11.16 -10.56 7.71
CA TYR A 2 10.07 -11.09 6.86
C TYR A 2 8.68 -10.59 7.28
N ASP A 3 8.31 -10.75 8.55
CA ASP A 3 6.98 -10.34 9.04
C ASP A 3 6.77 -8.82 8.98
N PHE A 4 7.82 -8.05 9.29
CA PHE A 4 7.81 -6.59 9.07
C PHE A 4 7.56 -6.26 7.60
N ALA A 5 8.15 -7.04 6.68
CA ALA A 5 7.97 -6.79 5.27
C ALA A 5 6.56 -7.12 4.78
N LEU A 6 5.96 -8.19 5.30
CA LEU A 6 4.57 -8.56 5.06
C LEU A 6 3.58 -7.49 5.57
N ALA A 7 3.88 -6.84 6.70
CA ALA A 7 3.05 -5.79 7.27
C ALA A 7 3.29 -4.39 6.65
N ALA A 8 4.53 -4.05 6.28
CA ALA A 8 4.86 -2.71 5.77
C ALA A 8 4.84 -2.58 4.24
N GLY A 9 5.08 -3.66 3.49
CA GLY A 9 5.03 -3.68 2.03
C GLY A 9 5.99 -2.70 1.31
N LEU A 10 7.22 -2.51 1.79
CA LEU A 10 8.22 -1.61 1.19
C LEU A 10 9.12 -2.33 0.17
N ARG A 11 9.89 -1.55 -0.60
CA ARG A 11 10.93 -2.09 -1.50
C ARG A 11 12.24 -2.34 -0.74
N ARG A 12 13.09 -3.24 -1.25
CA ARG A 12 14.41 -3.54 -0.66
C ARG A 12 15.25 -2.31 -0.35
N ALA A 13 15.31 -1.35 -1.29
CA ALA A 13 16.04 -0.11 -1.09
C ALA A 13 15.43 0.78 -0.01
N GLU A 14 14.12 0.73 0.19
CA GLU A 14 13.42 1.52 1.21
C GLU A 14 13.73 0.96 2.61
N TYR A 15 13.69 -0.37 2.80
CA TYR A 15 14.12 -1.00 4.06
C TYR A 15 15.58 -0.71 4.43
N LYS A 16 16.48 -0.71 3.44
CA LYS A 16 17.92 -0.44 3.67
C LYS A 16 18.18 0.94 4.30
N HIS A 17 17.28 1.89 4.07
CA HIS A 17 17.41 3.27 4.53
C HIS A 17 16.43 3.64 5.65
N LEU A 18 15.55 2.73 6.05
CA LEU A 18 14.52 2.95 7.07
C LEU A 18 15.15 3.23 8.44
N ARG A 19 14.66 4.26 9.13
CA ARG A 19 15.19 4.74 10.41
C ARG A 19 14.24 4.54 11.57
N GLY A 20 14.79 4.45 12.78
CA GLY A 20 14.04 4.27 14.02
C GLY A 20 13.01 5.37 14.30
N ASN A 21 13.16 6.55 13.69
CA ASN A 21 12.23 7.68 13.78
C ASN A 21 11.34 7.88 12.53
N ASP A 22 11.21 6.86 11.68
CA ASP A 22 10.33 6.91 10.49
C ASP A 22 8.90 6.43 10.74
N LEU A 23 8.50 6.20 11.99
CA LEU A 23 7.09 6.07 12.36
C LEU A 23 6.47 7.46 12.52
N VAL A 24 5.49 7.80 11.67
CA VAL A 24 4.85 9.11 11.61
C VAL A 24 3.34 8.99 11.53
N VAL A 25 2.64 10.12 11.50
CA VAL A 25 1.19 10.20 11.27
C VAL A 25 0.95 11.02 10.01
N ASP A 26 0.03 10.57 9.17
CA ASP A 26 -0.30 11.27 7.93
C ASP A 26 -1.31 12.41 8.11
N GLU A 27 -1.60 13.14 7.04
CA GLU A 27 -2.51 14.28 7.03
C GLU A 27 -3.98 13.94 7.34
N SER A 28 -4.32 12.65 7.41
CA SER A 28 -5.63 12.16 7.81
C SER A 28 -5.61 11.49 9.19
N GLY A 29 -4.50 11.57 9.92
CA GLY A 29 -4.37 11.04 11.27
C GLY A 29 -3.98 9.56 11.35
N TYR A 30 -3.58 8.92 10.24
CA TYR A 30 -3.23 7.49 10.24
C TYR A 30 -1.74 7.25 10.50
N PRO A 31 -1.38 6.27 11.34
CA PRO A 31 0.01 5.89 11.55
C PRO A 31 0.62 5.34 10.25
N CYS A 32 1.83 5.79 9.94
CA CYS A 32 2.52 5.51 8.71
C CYS A 32 3.99 5.17 8.91
N VAL A 33 4.51 4.30 8.04
CA VAL A 33 5.96 4.18 7.81
C VAL A 33 6.38 5.21 6.76
N ARG A 34 7.26 6.14 7.16
CA ARG A 34 7.81 7.19 6.32
C ARG A 34 8.95 6.66 5.46
N VAL A 35 8.77 6.70 4.15
CA VAL A 35 9.82 6.45 3.17
C VAL A 35 10.38 7.79 2.71
N ARG A 36 11.52 8.19 3.27
CA ARG A 36 12.17 9.48 2.97
C ARG A 36 12.57 9.62 1.49
N ARG A 37 13.05 8.54 0.87
CA ARG A 37 13.49 8.49 -0.53
C ARG A 37 13.14 7.15 -1.18
N GLY A 38 11.96 7.08 -1.79
CA GLY A 38 11.51 5.93 -2.57
C GLY A 38 12.02 5.95 -4.01
N LYS A 39 11.42 5.12 -4.88
CA LYS A 39 11.75 5.09 -6.32
C LYS A 39 11.68 6.49 -6.95
N GLY A 40 12.75 6.91 -7.62
CA GLY A 40 12.88 8.24 -8.21
C GLY A 40 13.01 9.38 -7.19
N GLY A 41 13.46 9.09 -5.97
CA GLY A 41 13.65 10.10 -4.91
C GLY A 41 12.36 10.56 -4.24
N LYS A 42 11.22 9.92 -4.52
CA LYS A 42 9.90 10.37 -4.05
C LYS A 42 9.71 10.09 -2.55
N TYR A 43 9.24 11.08 -1.82
CA TYR A 43 8.72 10.95 -0.46
C TYR A 43 7.39 10.19 -0.45
N GLN A 44 7.20 9.29 0.52
CA GLN A 44 5.99 8.48 0.64
C GLN A 44 5.70 8.15 2.11
N GLU A 45 4.43 8.07 2.48
CA GLU A 45 3.96 7.63 3.78
C GLU A 45 3.04 6.42 3.59
N ARG A 46 3.40 5.31 4.23
CA ARG A 46 2.71 4.01 4.13
C ARG A 46 1.84 3.77 5.33
N ARG A 47 0.52 3.81 5.14
CA ARG A 47 -0.43 3.52 6.23
C ARG A 47 -0.21 2.11 6.76
N ILE A 48 -0.22 1.99 8.08
CA ILE A 48 -0.11 0.73 8.80
C ILE A 48 -1.53 0.26 9.13
N ALA A 49 -1.79 -1.03 8.96
CA ALA A 49 -3.08 -1.60 9.34
C ALA A 49 -3.21 -1.62 10.88
N PRO A 50 -4.41 -1.37 11.44
CA PRO A 50 -4.59 -1.33 12.90
C PRO A 50 -4.05 -2.58 13.61
N GLU A 51 -4.28 -3.76 13.03
CA GLU A 51 -3.82 -5.06 13.56
C GLU A 51 -2.29 -5.21 13.56
N ASP A 52 -1.60 -4.57 12.62
CA ASP A 52 -0.14 -4.62 12.48
C ASP A 52 0.57 -3.55 13.35
N MET A 53 -0.19 -2.60 13.93
CA MET A 53 0.38 -1.39 14.54
C MET A 53 1.32 -1.69 15.71
N SER A 54 0.88 -2.52 16.67
CA SER A 54 1.70 -2.86 17.84
C SER A 54 3.01 -3.53 17.45
N PHE A 55 2.94 -4.43 16.46
CA PHE A 55 4.10 -5.14 15.94
C PHE A 55 5.04 -4.20 15.18
N ILE A 56 4.53 -3.35 14.29
CA ILE A 56 5.35 -2.41 13.53
C ILE A 56 6.03 -1.40 14.46
N LYS A 57 5.31 -0.90 15.46
CA LYS A 57 5.82 0.07 16.45
C LYS A 57 7.05 -0.44 17.20
N SER A 58 7.16 -1.75 17.46
CA SER A 58 8.29 -2.30 18.23
C SER A 58 9.63 -2.19 17.50
N PHE A 59 9.64 -1.86 16.20
CA PHE A 59 10.86 -1.65 15.40
C PHE A 59 11.35 -0.20 15.39
N PHE A 60 10.57 0.73 15.93
CA PHE A 60 10.86 2.17 15.90
C PHE A 60 11.17 2.67 17.32
N ASP A 61 12.44 2.94 17.57
CA ASP A 61 12.96 3.46 18.84
C ASP A 61 12.99 4.99 18.91
N GLY A 62 12.64 5.68 17.81
CA GLY A 62 12.63 7.14 17.73
C GLY A 62 13.97 7.77 17.37
N PHE A 63 15.02 7.00 17.08
CA PHE A 63 16.35 7.52 16.74
C PHE A 63 16.68 7.43 15.23
N GLU A 64 17.76 8.08 14.79
CA GLU A 64 18.21 8.11 13.37
C GLU A 64 19.03 6.87 12.94
N ASN A 65 19.15 5.87 13.81
CA ASN A 65 19.75 4.57 13.51
C ASN A 65 18.90 3.80 12.50
N LYS A 66 19.51 2.80 11.83
CA LYS A 66 18.79 1.94 10.89
C LYS A 66 17.93 0.94 11.65
N VAL A 67 16.71 0.72 11.18
CA VAL A 67 15.83 -0.34 11.70
C VAL A 67 16.39 -1.73 11.38
N PHE A 68 16.98 -1.91 10.19
CA PHE A 68 17.57 -3.18 9.77
C PHE A 68 19.08 -3.05 9.57
N SER A 69 19.82 -4.02 10.09
CA SER A 69 21.25 -4.14 9.87
C SER A 69 21.59 -4.49 8.41
N GLY A 70 22.83 -4.20 8.02
CA GLY A 70 23.32 -4.61 6.69
C GLY A 70 23.32 -6.13 6.49
N LYS A 71 23.50 -6.90 7.56
CA LYS A 71 23.44 -8.37 7.54
C LYS A 71 22.02 -8.87 7.30
N GLU A 72 21.03 -8.32 7.99
CA GLU A 72 19.62 -8.66 7.76
C GLU A 72 19.21 -8.36 6.32
N MET A 73 19.66 -7.24 5.75
CA MET A 73 19.35 -6.87 4.36
C MET A 73 19.95 -7.80 3.30
N LYS A 74 20.97 -8.59 3.64
CA LYS A 74 21.59 -9.61 2.76
C LYS A 74 20.79 -10.93 2.82
N ASN A 75 19.52 -10.86 2.47
CA ASN A 75 18.63 -12.02 2.38
C ASN A 75 18.03 -12.13 0.96
N LYS A 76 17.47 -13.30 0.64
CA LYS A 76 16.78 -13.58 -0.64
C LYS A 76 15.25 -13.50 -0.55
N ILE A 77 14.70 -12.81 0.46
CA ILE A 77 13.25 -12.65 0.61
C ILE A 77 12.68 -11.95 -0.62
N ASP A 78 11.59 -12.48 -1.16
CA ASP A 78 10.84 -11.84 -2.22
C ASP A 78 9.99 -10.68 -1.66
N LEU A 79 10.63 -9.52 -1.52
CA LEU A 79 9.98 -8.31 -1.04
C LEU A 79 8.98 -7.73 -2.04
N HIS A 80 9.05 -8.12 -3.31
CA HIS A 80 8.05 -7.67 -4.29
C HIS A 80 6.74 -8.41 -4.07
N HIS A 81 6.81 -9.72 -3.93
CA HIS A 81 5.66 -10.56 -3.58
C HIS A 81 5.05 -10.14 -2.24
N LEU A 82 5.83 -9.95 -1.17
CA LEU A 82 5.30 -9.51 0.13
C LEU A 82 4.59 -8.14 0.06
N ARG A 83 5.09 -7.25 -0.82
CA ARG A 83 4.43 -5.96 -1.08
C ARG A 83 3.10 -6.15 -1.82
N ALA A 84 3.00 -7.11 -2.74
CA ALA A 84 1.74 -7.46 -3.38
C ALA A 84 0.75 -8.05 -2.38
N VAL A 85 1.19 -8.98 -1.53
CA VAL A 85 0.35 -9.55 -0.45
C VAL A 85 -0.20 -8.45 0.47
N ARG A 86 0.62 -7.48 0.90
CA ARG A 86 0.12 -6.35 1.70
C ARG A 86 -0.88 -5.47 0.95
N ALA A 87 -0.68 -5.26 -0.34
CA ALA A 87 -1.62 -4.51 -1.18
C ALA A 87 -2.96 -5.22 -1.36
N GLN A 88 -2.95 -6.54 -1.51
CA GLN A 88 -4.15 -7.38 -1.58
C GLN A 88 -4.94 -7.32 -0.27
N ARG A 89 -4.27 -7.49 0.88
CA ARG A 89 -4.91 -7.33 2.20
C ARG A 89 -5.55 -5.96 2.35
N ALA A 90 -4.79 -4.89 2.08
CA ALA A 90 -5.31 -3.53 2.15
C ALA A 90 -6.52 -3.31 1.22
N TYR A 91 -6.51 -3.89 0.01
CA TYR A 91 -7.65 -3.82 -0.90
C TYR A 91 -8.92 -4.42 -0.28
N HIS A 92 -8.80 -5.63 0.29
CA HIS A 92 -9.92 -6.30 0.94
C HIS A 92 -10.42 -5.53 2.16
N ASP A 93 -9.52 -4.93 2.95
CA ASP A 93 -9.89 -4.10 4.10
C ASP A 93 -10.70 -2.88 3.65
N TYR A 94 -10.25 -2.17 2.62
CA TYR A 94 -10.97 -1.03 2.07
C TYR A 94 -12.32 -1.44 1.48
N LEU A 95 -12.37 -2.54 0.73
CA LEU A 95 -13.60 -3.04 0.13
C LEU A 95 -14.63 -3.39 1.20
N THR A 96 -14.22 -4.15 2.21
CA THR A 96 -15.08 -4.53 3.34
C THR A 96 -15.64 -3.30 4.04
N ARG A 97 -14.81 -2.29 4.31
CA ARG A 97 -15.28 -1.04 4.95
C ARG A 97 -16.20 -0.23 4.05
N LEU A 98 -15.97 -0.21 2.74
CA LEU A 98 -16.87 0.46 1.79
C LEU A 98 -18.25 -0.18 1.72
N GLU A 99 -18.35 -1.47 2.02
CA GLU A 99 -19.60 -2.24 2.04
C GLU A 99 -20.32 -2.17 3.40
N THR A 100 -19.57 -2.06 4.50
CA THR A 100 -20.11 -2.26 5.86
C THR A 100 -20.17 -1.00 6.72
N VAL A 101 -19.36 0.03 6.43
CA VAL A 101 -19.28 1.23 7.27
C VAL A 101 -20.03 2.38 6.58
N PRO A 102 -21.10 2.91 7.19
CA PRO A 102 -21.81 4.09 6.69
C PRO A 102 -20.85 5.27 6.48
N ASP A 103 -21.09 6.06 5.43
CA ASP A 103 -20.33 7.25 5.05
C ASP A 103 -18.83 7.05 4.74
N TYR A 104 -18.31 5.81 4.84
CA TYR A 104 -16.89 5.55 4.64
C TYR A 104 -16.42 5.87 3.22
N ARG A 105 -17.28 5.73 2.23
CA ARG A 105 -16.96 6.15 0.85
C ARG A 105 -16.64 7.65 0.77
N ALA A 106 -17.43 8.50 1.43
CA ALA A 106 -17.20 9.94 1.44
C ALA A 106 -15.90 10.27 2.19
N GLN A 107 -15.69 9.65 3.35
CA GLN A 107 -14.46 9.78 4.12
C GLN A 107 -13.23 9.38 3.29
N LEU A 108 -13.20 8.17 2.73
CA LEU A 108 -12.05 7.66 1.98
C LEU A 108 -11.78 8.48 0.71
N THR A 109 -12.83 8.98 0.04
CA THR A 109 -12.70 9.90 -1.09
C THR A 109 -11.95 11.16 -0.68
N GLU A 110 -12.31 11.76 0.45
CA GLU A 110 -11.66 12.96 0.98
C GLU A 110 -10.21 12.69 1.42
N GLU A 111 -9.95 11.56 2.08
CA GLU A 111 -8.58 11.16 2.46
C GLU A 111 -7.69 10.98 1.22
N VAL A 112 -8.18 10.30 0.17
CA VAL A 112 -7.44 10.14 -1.08
C VAL A 112 -7.24 11.49 -1.77
N ARG A 113 -8.24 12.38 -1.72
CA ARG A 113 -8.17 13.74 -2.27
C ARG A 113 -7.09 14.57 -1.61
N ARG A 114 -7.01 14.58 -0.28
CA ARG A 114 -5.99 15.32 0.48
C ARG A 114 -4.57 14.91 0.10
N ARG A 115 -4.35 13.61 -0.12
CA ARG A 115 -3.05 13.10 -0.54
C ARG A 115 -2.74 13.44 -2.00
N CYS A 116 -3.76 13.52 -2.86
CA CYS A 116 -3.60 13.68 -4.30
C CYS A 116 -3.35 15.12 -4.75
N LYS A 117 -2.15 15.37 -5.30
CA LYS A 117 -1.78 16.68 -5.88
C LYS A 117 -2.61 17.06 -7.11
N ARG A 118 -3.21 16.09 -7.82
CA ARG A 118 -4.00 16.29 -9.05
C ARG A 118 -5.28 15.48 -8.99
N TRP A 119 -6.26 16.00 -8.28
CA TRP A 119 -7.55 15.34 -8.08
C TRP A 119 -8.36 15.18 -9.37
N ASN A 120 -8.91 14.00 -9.60
CA ASN A 120 -9.88 13.73 -10.66
C ASN A 120 -10.87 12.66 -10.20
N THR A 121 -12.14 13.02 -10.10
CA THR A 121 -13.21 12.13 -9.61
C THR A 121 -13.37 10.86 -10.46
N LYS A 122 -13.13 10.94 -11.78
CA LYS A 122 -13.19 9.78 -12.69
C LYS A 122 -12.19 8.68 -12.36
N GLN A 123 -11.17 8.98 -11.54
CA GLN A 123 -10.19 7.99 -11.11
C GLN A 123 -10.68 7.15 -9.92
N VAL A 124 -11.66 7.63 -9.16
CA VAL A 124 -12.15 6.99 -7.93
C VAL A 124 -13.62 6.54 -8.01
N GLU A 125 -14.40 7.10 -8.93
CA GLU A 125 -15.83 6.75 -9.09
C GLU A 125 -16.03 5.48 -9.93
N GLY A 126 -16.93 4.62 -9.46
CA GLY A 126 -17.35 3.41 -10.17
C GLY A 126 -16.34 2.27 -10.09
N ASN A 127 -16.31 1.44 -11.15
CA ASN A 127 -15.51 0.22 -11.17
C ASN A 127 -14.37 0.29 -12.18
N TYR A 128 -13.23 -0.29 -11.82
CA TYR A 128 -12.11 -0.57 -12.71
C TYR A 128 -12.29 -1.96 -13.29
N TYR A 129 -12.14 -2.07 -14.60
CA TYR A 129 -12.25 -3.33 -15.34
C TYR A 129 -10.89 -3.69 -15.91
N ILE A 130 -10.44 -4.92 -15.66
CA ILE A 130 -9.21 -5.44 -16.25
C ILE A 130 -9.41 -5.58 -17.75
N ARG A 131 -8.37 -5.24 -18.52
CA ARG A 131 -8.37 -5.29 -19.98
C ARG A 131 -7.40 -6.36 -20.50
N ASP A 132 -7.60 -6.73 -21.76
CA ASP A 132 -6.65 -7.48 -22.58
C ASP A 132 -6.15 -8.80 -21.94
N ASN A 133 -4.85 -9.08 -22.01
CA ASN A 133 -4.24 -10.32 -21.54
C ASN A 133 -4.45 -10.54 -20.04
N ASN A 134 -4.43 -9.48 -19.24
CA ASN A 134 -4.66 -9.59 -17.80
C ASN A 134 -6.09 -10.06 -17.50
N ARG A 135 -7.07 -9.69 -18.34
CA ARG A 135 -8.45 -10.17 -18.19
C ARG A 135 -8.54 -11.66 -18.48
N ARG A 136 -7.84 -12.14 -19.52
CA ARG A 136 -7.77 -13.57 -19.86
C ARG A 136 -7.12 -14.36 -18.73
N LEU A 137 -6.03 -13.86 -18.17
CA LEU A 137 -5.32 -14.47 -17.05
C LEU A 137 -6.20 -14.52 -15.79
N ALA A 138 -6.83 -13.40 -15.42
CA ALA A 138 -7.74 -13.34 -14.28
C ALA A 138 -8.86 -14.39 -14.40
N LEU A 139 -9.50 -14.49 -15.57
CA LEU A 139 -10.54 -15.50 -15.81
C LEU A 139 -10.00 -16.93 -15.72
N ALA A 140 -8.82 -17.20 -16.27
CA ALA A 140 -8.19 -18.53 -16.20
C ALA A 140 -7.88 -18.97 -14.75
N HIS A 141 -7.62 -18.02 -13.86
CA HIS A 141 -7.34 -18.26 -12.44
C HIS A 141 -8.56 -18.03 -11.53
N GLY A 142 -9.77 -17.81 -12.08
CA GLY A 142 -10.99 -17.61 -11.29
C GLY A 142 -11.03 -16.30 -10.49
N LEU A 143 -10.24 -15.30 -10.89
CA LEU A 143 -10.15 -14.00 -10.22
C LEU A 143 -11.22 -13.01 -10.72
N PRO A 144 -11.59 -12.01 -9.89
CA PRO A 144 -12.49 -10.95 -10.33
C PRO A 144 -11.86 -10.13 -11.47
N VAL A 145 -12.70 -9.75 -12.43
CA VAL A 145 -12.30 -8.83 -13.52
C VAL A 145 -12.73 -7.38 -13.27
N LYS A 146 -13.40 -7.14 -12.14
CA LYS A 146 -14.01 -5.88 -11.72
C LYS A 146 -13.57 -5.55 -10.30
N TYR A 147 -13.09 -4.33 -10.10
CA TYR A 147 -12.62 -3.83 -8.81
C TYR A 147 -13.23 -2.46 -8.52
N ASP A 148 -13.58 -2.18 -7.26
CA ASP A 148 -13.96 -0.82 -6.85
C ASP A 148 -12.80 0.18 -7.05
N ARG A 149 -13.02 1.27 -7.80
CA ARG A 149 -11.96 2.24 -8.12
C ARG A 149 -11.43 2.98 -6.91
N LEU A 150 -12.28 3.31 -5.94
CA LEU A 150 -11.85 4.05 -4.77
C LEU A 150 -10.97 3.17 -3.89
N ALA A 151 -11.34 1.91 -3.67
CA ALA A 151 -10.50 0.95 -2.93
C ALA A 151 -9.14 0.73 -3.62
N VAL A 152 -9.13 0.54 -4.95
CA VAL A 152 -7.88 0.41 -5.71
C VAL A 152 -7.02 1.67 -5.60
N MET A 153 -7.64 2.85 -5.72
CA MET A 153 -6.90 4.11 -5.62
C MET A 153 -6.33 4.32 -4.21
N ALA A 154 -7.08 3.99 -3.16
CA ALA A 154 -6.58 4.04 -1.79
C ALA A 154 -5.35 3.15 -1.60
N VAL A 155 -5.36 1.90 -2.10
CA VAL A 155 -4.17 1.04 -2.13
C VAL A 155 -3.04 1.68 -2.93
N SER A 156 -3.35 2.21 -4.12
CA SER A 156 -2.37 2.83 -5.00
C SER A 156 -1.65 4.01 -4.34
N VAL A 157 -2.38 4.81 -3.57
CA VAL A 157 -1.90 6.03 -2.93
C VAL A 157 -1.18 5.71 -1.63
N PHE A 158 -1.88 5.06 -0.69
CA PHE A 158 -1.40 4.86 0.68
C PHE A 158 -0.41 3.70 0.79
N HIS A 159 -0.53 2.64 -0.03
CA HIS A 159 0.31 1.44 0.11
C HIS A 159 1.35 1.29 -0.99
N LEU A 160 1.09 1.83 -2.20
CA LEU A 160 1.98 1.64 -3.34
C LEU A 160 2.66 2.88 -3.93
N SER A 161 2.13 4.09 -3.69
CA SER A 161 2.54 5.37 -4.31
C SER A 161 2.65 5.32 -5.82
N HIS A 162 1.75 4.57 -6.47
CA HIS A 162 1.65 4.50 -7.93
C HIS A 162 0.66 5.53 -8.50
N TRP A 163 -0.35 5.93 -7.72
CA TRP A 163 -1.37 6.92 -8.11
C TRP A 163 -2.17 6.52 -9.36
N ARG A 164 -2.24 5.22 -9.66
CA ARG A 164 -2.91 4.68 -10.84
C ARG A 164 -3.53 3.32 -10.55
N CYS A 165 -4.76 3.14 -11.00
CA CYS A 165 -5.49 1.88 -10.82
C CYS A 165 -4.90 0.75 -11.65
N ASP A 166 -4.51 1.01 -12.90
CA ASP A 166 -3.95 0.00 -13.81
C ASP A 166 -2.72 -0.71 -13.21
N THR A 167 -1.72 0.06 -12.81
CA THR A 167 -0.46 -0.42 -12.26
C THR A 167 -0.68 -1.18 -10.95
N THR A 168 -1.68 -0.76 -10.17
CA THR A 168 -2.02 -1.36 -8.89
C THR A 168 -2.68 -2.73 -9.09
N VAL A 169 -3.67 -2.81 -9.98
CA VAL A 169 -4.36 -4.07 -10.27
C VAL A 169 -3.41 -5.03 -10.96
N ASP A 170 -2.81 -4.60 -12.07
CA ASP A 170 -2.02 -5.46 -12.96
C ASP A 170 -0.78 -6.06 -12.30
N ASN A 171 -0.13 -5.35 -11.37
CA ASN A 171 1.15 -5.78 -10.79
C ASN A 171 1.07 -6.17 -9.31
N TYR A 172 -0.08 -6.02 -8.65
CA TYR A 172 -0.17 -6.30 -7.20
C TYR A 172 -1.45 -7.03 -6.81
N LEU A 173 -2.60 -6.71 -7.42
CA LEU A 173 -3.86 -7.41 -7.10
C LEU A 173 -4.09 -8.67 -7.94
N LEU A 174 -3.32 -8.82 -9.02
CA LEU A 174 -3.25 -10.04 -9.85
C LEU A 174 -1.95 -10.82 -9.62
N ASP A 175 -1.14 -10.47 -8.63
CA ASP A 175 0.12 -11.16 -8.37
C ASP A 175 -0.16 -12.54 -7.72
N PHE A 176 0.40 -13.60 -8.30
CA PHE A 176 0.15 -15.02 -7.95
C PHE A 176 1.40 -15.66 -7.35
#